data_AF-F5YTH6-F1
#
_entry.id   AF-F5YTH6-F1
#
_cell.length_a   1.000
_cell.length_b   1.000
_cell.length_c   1.000
_cell.angle_alpha   90.00
_cell.angle_beta   90.00
_cell.angle_gamma   90.00
#
_symmetry.space_group_name_H-M   'P 1'
#
loop_
_entity.id
_entity.type
_entity.pdbx_description
1 polymer ?
#
loop_
_entity_poly.entity_id
_entity_poly.type
_entity_poly.pdbx_seq_one_letter_code
_entity_poly.pdbx_strand_id
1 'polypeptide(L)' 'MPIAGVPWPAYKLIALAVGLATLLVVGAATASAAAAVLSAAGVCTALWLALGLKLG' A
#
# COMPACT_ATOMS: atom_id res chain seq x y z
N MET A 1 14.66 -0.28 11.98
CA MET A 1 15.32 -0.58 10.70
C MET A 1 15.16 0.63 9.79
N PRO A 2 16.26 1.31 9.42
CA PRO A 2 16.20 2.38 8.41
C PRO A 2 15.87 1.75 7.05
N ILE A 3 14.91 2.33 6.34
CA ILE A 3 14.56 1.97 4.96
C ILE A 3 14.89 3.17 4.09
N ALA A 4 15.58 2.94 2.98
CA ALA A 4 16.08 3.98 2.08
C ALA A 4 16.99 5.04 2.76
N GLY A 5 17.75 4.65 3.79
CA GLY A 5 18.71 5.53 4.46
C GLY A 5 18.11 6.50 5.47
N VAL A 6 16.79 6.46 5.72
CA VAL A 6 16.11 7.29 6.72
C VAL A 6 15.23 6.46 7.65
N PRO A 7 14.94 6.93 8.88
CA PRO A 7 13.94 6.30 9.73
C PRO A 7 12.58 6.34 9.05
N TRP A 8 12.09 5.18 8.62
CA TRP A 8 10.80 5.09 7.97
C TRP A 8 9.70 4.93 9.02
N PRO A 9 8.67 5.79 9.00
CA PRO A 9 7.58 5.68 9.95
C PRO A 9 6.71 4.46 9.66
N ALA A 10 6.21 3.81 10.72
CA ALA A 10 5.50 2.52 10.62
C ALA A 10 4.25 2.58 9.71
N TYR A 11 3.58 3.73 9.62
CA TYR A 11 2.37 3.87 8.79
C TYR A 11 2.63 3.65 7.29
N LYS A 12 3.84 3.95 6.80
CA LYS A 12 4.22 3.68 5.41
C LYS A 12 4.33 2.17 5.14
N LEU A 13 4.82 1.42 6.13
CA LEU A 13 4.89 -0.05 6.05
C LEU A 13 3.49 -0.67 6.06
N ILE A 14 2.58 -0.14 6.89
CA ILE A 14 1.18 -0.57 6.92
C ILE A 14 0.51 -0.30 5.58
N ALA A 15 0.67 0.91 5.01
CA ALA A 15 0.12 1.25 3.71
C ALA A 15 0.62 0.29 2.60
N LEU A 16 1.91 -0.02 2.59
CA LEU A 16 2.51 -0.97 1.63
C LEU A 16 1.96 -2.40 1.81
N ALA A 17 1.84 -2.87 3.06
CA ALA A 17 1.33 -4.20 3.36
C ALA A 17 -0.12 -4.35 2.88
N VAL A 18 -0.97 -3.33 3.09
CA VAL A 18 -2.35 -3.36 2.60
C VAL A 18 -2.42 -3.24 1.07
N GLY A 19 -1.53 -2.46 0.44
CA GLY A 19 -1.40 -2.42 -1.02
C GLY A 19 -1.09 -3.80 -1.60
N LEU A 20 -0.11 -4.51 -1.03
CA LEU A 20 0.23 -5.89 -1.41
C LEU A 20 -0.94 -6.86 -1.21
N ALA A 21 -1.63 -6.79 -0.06
CA ALA A 21 -2.81 -7.61 0.18
C ALA A 21 -3.91 -7.35 -0.85
N THR A 22 -4.15 -6.08 -1.20
CA THR A 22 -5.11 -5.69 -2.23
C THR A 22 -4.73 -6.26 -3.60
N LEU A 23 -3.45 -6.24 -3.96
CA LEU A 23 -2.96 -6.81 -5.22
C LEU A 23 -3.26 -8.30 -5.31
N LEU A 24 -3.02 -9.04 -4.23
CA LEU A 24 -3.29 -10.48 -4.16
C LEU A 24 -4.80 -10.77 -4.23
N VAL A 25 -5.61 -10.04 -3.47
CA VAL A 25 -7.06 -10.23 -3.44
C VAL A 25 -7.70 -9.90 -4.78
N VAL A 26 -7.38 -8.75 -5.37
CA VAL A 26 -7.95 -8.33 -6.66
C VAL A 26 -7.41 -9.20 -7.79
N GLY A 27 -6.13 -9.55 -7.77
CA GLY A 27 -5.54 -10.46 -8.74
C GLY A 27 -6.20 -11.84 -8.72
N ALA A 28 -6.42 -12.41 -7.54
CA ALA A 28 -7.08 -13.70 -7.38
C ALA A 28 -8.57 -13.65 -7.78
N ALA A 29 -9.27 -12.55 -7.47
CA ALA A 29 -10.69 -12.42 -7.77
C ALA A 29 -10.99 -12.11 -9.26
N THR A 30 -10.08 -11.42 -9.95
CA THR A 30 -10.32 -10.93 -11.33
C THR A 30 -9.50 -11.63 -12.40
N ALA A 31 -8.45 -12.35 -12.03
CA ALA A 31 -7.43 -12.88 -12.94
C ALA A 31 -6.86 -11.83 -13.92
N SER A 32 -6.91 -10.53 -13.55
CA SER A 32 -6.44 -9.41 -14.39
C SER A 32 -5.36 -8.61 -13.68
N ALA A 33 -4.16 -8.61 -14.27
CA ALA A 33 -3.01 -7.87 -13.75
C ALA A 33 -3.26 -6.34 -13.74
N ALA A 34 -3.95 -5.82 -14.77
CA ALA A 34 -4.22 -4.39 -14.90
C ALA A 34 -5.10 -3.86 -13.75
N ALA A 35 -6.20 -4.56 -13.46
CA ALA A 35 -7.11 -4.19 -12.37
C ALA A 35 -6.41 -4.32 -11.00
N ALA A 36 -5.66 -5.40 -10.79
CA ALA A 36 -4.98 -5.67 -9.53
C ALA A 36 -3.94 -4.60 -9.17
N VAL A 37 -3.09 -4.21 -10.12
CA VAL A 37 -2.04 -3.21 -9.87
C VAL A 37 -2.64 -1.83 -9.63
N LEU A 38 -3.66 -1.42 -10.41
CA LEU A 38 -4.30 -0.11 -10.26
C LEU A 38 -5.01 0.01 -8.90
N SER A 39 -5.80 -0.99 -8.52
CA SER A 39 -6.50 -1.01 -7.22
C SER A 39 -5.51 -1.03 -6.05
N ALA A 40 -4.45 -1.84 -6.13
CA ALA A 40 -3.41 -1.90 -5.10
C ALA A 40 -2.66 -0.57 -4.93
N ALA A 41 -2.27 0.06 -6.04
CA ALA A 41 -1.60 1.36 -6.02
C ALA A 41 -2.51 2.46 -5.44
N GLY A 42 -3.79 2.44 -5.80
CA GLY A 42 -4.80 3.35 -5.25
C GLY A 42 -4.97 3.20 -3.74
N VAL A 43 -5.17 1.97 -3.25
CA VAL A 43 -5.33 1.69 -1.82
C VAL A 43 -4.08 2.04 -1.03
N CYS A 44 -2.89 1.68 -1.53
CA CYS A 44 -1.62 2.01 -0.89
C CYS A 44 -1.44 3.53 -0.75
N THR A 45 -1.73 4.29 -1.82
CA THR A 45 -1.62 5.76 -1.81
C THR A 45 -2.63 6.38 -0.86
N ALA A 46 -3.88 5.92 -0.90
CA ALA A 46 -4.94 6.41 -0.02
C ALA A 46 -4.61 6.19 1.46
N LEU A 47 -4.10 5.00 1.82
CA LEU A 47 -3.69 4.70 3.20
C LEU A 47 -2.45 5.47 3.61
N TRP A 48 -1.48 5.62 2.71
CA TRP A 48 -0.30 6.43 2.99
C TRP A 48 -0.68 7.87 3.31
N LEU A 49 -1.55 8.48 2.52
CA LEU A 49 -2.05 9.84 2.75
C LEU A 49 -2.92 9.92 4.01
N ALA A 50 -3.88 9.02 4.20
CA ALA A 50 -4.81 9.05 5.32
C ALA A 50 -4.11 8.82 6.66
N LEU A 51 -3.17 7.88 6.72
CA LEU A 51 -2.39 7.62 7.91
C LEU A 51 -1.31 8.69 8.11
N GLY A 52 -0.69 9.17 7.04
CA GLY A 52 0.28 10.25 7.08
C GLY A 52 -0.32 11.56 7.58
N LEU A 53 -1.57 11.87 7.23
CA LEU A 53 -2.27 13.04 7.75
C LEU A 53 -2.67 12.91 9.23
N LYS A 54 -2.83 11.67 9.73
CA LYS A 54 -3.23 11.40 11.12
C LYS A 54 -2.07 11.18 12.09
N LEU A 55 -0.96 10.63 11.60
CA LEU A 55 0.19 10.18 12.40
C LEU A 55 1.48 10.95 12.09
N GLY A 56 1.43 11.87 11.13
CA GLY A 56 2.56 12.68 10.67
C GLY A 56 2.66 14.03 11.35
#